data_AF-A0A2E3RTG2-F1
#
_entry.id   AF-A0A2E3RTG2-F1
#
_cell.length_a   1.000
_cell.length_b   1.000
_cell.length_c   1.000
_cell.angle_alpha   90.00
_cell.angle_beta   90.00
_cell.angle_gamma   90.00
#
_symmetry.space_group_name_H-M   'P 1'
#
loop_
_entity.id
_entity.type
_entity.pdbx_description
1 polymer ?
#
loop_
_entity_poly.entity_id
_entity_poly.type
_entity_poly.pdbx_seq_one_letter_code
_entity_poly.pdbx_strand_id
1 'polypeptide(L)'
;MRCRQCEYPLWNLSARQCPECGTPFAPSEYEFMLNSIKYCCPDCGQQYYGTGKNGHLVPDEFDCVGCKRHLHMDEMVLLPAEGVSERQTEFHSTPWIDRSRRGYISSWIRMIGWSMARPKQLAEGFPVEGGLGHAFKFALSLWVIGLLLGSSIFAVLFLLLSFNLGGGFGIYELYGLFIALISGIVIGLLGTLVWGCVTHLLLMISGGSLHPLNRTLALGYLANGPMILLSIPCIGVYCFVPVAVAWAMISYSILIFYGQKVSAIRSIFSVLALPLLIGLVVGAL
;
A
#
# COMPACT_ATOMS: atom_id res chain seq x y z
N MET A 1 -3.99 20.58 0.03
CA MET A 1 -3.42 21.07 -1.24
C MET A 1 -2.14 21.83 -0.92
N ARG A 2 -0.98 21.41 -1.45
CA ARG A 2 0.31 22.07 -1.17
C ARG A 2 1.05 22.36 -2.47
N CYS A 3 1.82 23.44 -2.50
CA CYS A 3 2.66 23.77 -3.64
C CYS A 3 3.65 22.63 -3.92
N ARG A 4 3.76 22.19 -5.18
CA ARG A 4 4.67 21.12 -5.58
C ARG A 4 6.15 21.51 -5.51
N GLN A 5 6.46 22.80 -5.41
CA GLN A 5 7.82 23.34 -5.38
C GLN A 5 8.30 23.72 -3.97
N CYS A 6 7.46 24.36 -3.16
CA CYS A 6 7.83 24.85 -1.82
C CYS A 6 6.98 24.27 -0.67
N GLU A 7 6.05 23.35 -0.95
CA GLU A 7 5.15 22.73 0.02
C GLU A 7 4.21 23.67 0.81
N TYR A 8 4.15 24.95 0.45
CA TYR A 8 3.23 25.93 1.03
C TYR A 8 1.75 25.49 0.85
N PRO A 9 0.89 25.57 1.89
CA PRO A 9 -0.53 25.25 1.78
C PRO A 9 -1.26 26.21 0.84
N LEU A 10 -1.96 25.68 -0.16
CA LEU A 10 -2.62 26.49 -1.21
C LEU A 10 -4.12 26.69 -0.97
N TRP A 11 -4.55 26.70 0.29
CA TRP A 11 -5.97 26.82 0.66
C TRP A 11 -6.43 28.26 0.67
N ASN A 12 -7.70 28.49 0.36
CA ASN A 12 -8.32 29.82 0.40
C ASN A 12 -7.59 30.87 -0.48
N LEU A 13 -7.00 30.44 -1.60
CA LEU A 13 -6.32 31.31 -2.56
C LEU A 13 -7.17 31.48 -3.82
N SER A 14 -7.46 32.72 -4.18
CA SER A 14 -8.07 33.08 -5.46
C SER A 14 -7.01 33.29 -6.55
N ALA A 15 -5.85 33.82 -6.18
CA ALA A 15 -4.68 33.90 -7.04
C ALA A 15 -4.15 32.49 -7.32
N ARG A 16 -4.22 32.04 -8.57
CA ARG A 16 -3.73 30.71 -9.04
C ARG A 16 -2.20 30.62 -9.09
N GLN A 17 -1.55 31.26 -8.13
CA GLN A 17 -0.10 31.35 -7.99
C GLN A 17 0.23 31.16 -6.51
N CYS A 18 1.25 30.37 -6.23
CA CYS A 18 1.73 30.20 -4.87
C CYS A 18 2.31 31.53 -4.34
N PRO A 19 1.88 32.03 -3.18
CA PRO A 19 2.35 33.31 -2.65
C PRO A 19 3.84 33.30 -2.26
N GLU A 20 4.40 32.13 -1.93
CA GLU A 20 5.79 32.00 -1.52
C GLU A 20 6.78 31.91 -2.69
N CYS A 21 6.43 31.18 -3.75
CA CYS A 21 7.37 30.88 -4.85
C CYS A 21 6.87 31.31 -6.23
N GLY A 22 5.65 31.84 -6.34
CA GLY A 22 5.05 32.31 -7.61
C GLY A 22 4.62 31.20 -8.56
N THR A 23 4.91 29.92 -8.26
CA THR A 23 4.56 28.80 -9.13
C THR A 23 3.04 28.74 -9.36
N PRO A 24 2.58 28.71 -10.63
CA PRO A 24 1.16 28.58 -10.93
C PRO A 24 0.65 27.20 -10.47
N PHE A 25 -0.63 27.12 -10.13
CA PHE A 25 -1.27 25.87 -9.77
C PHE A 25 -2.75 25.88 -10.17
N ALA A 26 -3.27 24.70 -10.49
CA ALA A 26 -4.70 24.49 -10.76
C ALA A 26 -5.29 23.40 -9.84
N PRO A 27 -6.49 23.59 -9.26
CA PRO A 27 -7.20 22.57 -8.49
C PRO A 27 -7.28 21.19 -9.14
N SER A 28 -7.49 21.14 -10.46
CA SER A 28 -7.53 19.92 -11.28
C SER A 28 -6.24 19.09 -11.20
N GLU A 29 -5.10 19.70 -10.88
CA GLU A 29 -3.82 19.01 -10.69
C GLU A 29 -3.72 18.26 -9.36
N TYR A 30 -4.67 18.43 -8.45
CA TYR A 30 -4.65 17.82 -7.13
C TYR A 30 -5.78 16.82 -6.98
N GLU A 31 -5.49 15.70 -6.31
CA GLU A 31 -6.49 14.70 -5.97
C GLU A 31 -6.88 14.85 -4.51
N PHE A 32 -8.19 14.72 -4.25
CA PHE A 32 -8.78 14.88 -2.94
C PHE A 32 -9.62 13.67 -2.56
N MET A 33 -9.80 13.47 -1.27
CA MET A 33 -10.82 12.54 -0.79
C MET A 33 -12.21 13.04 -1.18
N LEU A 34 -13.10 12.13 -1.61
CA LEU A 34 -14.49 12.42 -1.93
C LEU A 34 -15.18 13.18 -0.78
N ASN A 35 -15.92 14.24 -1.12
CA ASN A 35 -16.65 15.10 -0.17
C ASN A 35 -15.78 15.78 0.91
N SER A 36 -14.45 15.77 0.78
CA SER A 36 -13.55 16.40 1.76
C SER A 36 -13.27 17.88 1.46
N ILE A 37 -13.62 18.36 0.27
CA ILE A 37 -13.36 19.72 -0.23
C ILE A 37 -14.66 20.43 -0.58
N LYS A 38 -14.70 21.71 -0.20
CA LYS A 38 -15.64 22.72 -0.70
C LYS A 38 -14.96 23.51 -1.81
N TYR A 39 -15.58 23.53 -2.97
CA TYR A 39 -15.28 24.46 -4.06
C TYR A 39 -16.20 25.65 -3.90
N CYS A 40 -15.64 26.83 -3.63
CA CYS A 40 -16.38 28.05 -3.40
C CYS A 40 -16.34 28.94 -4.65
N CYS A 41 -17.50 29.45 -5.07
CA CYS A 41 -17.57 30.48 -6.10
C CYS A 41 -16.75 31.70 -5.65
N PRO A 42 -15.85 32.24 -6.50
CA PRO A 42 -15.00 33.37 -6.13
C PRO A 42 -15.79 34.67 -5.88
N ASP A 43 -16.98 34.82 -6.47
CA ASP A 43 -17.75 36.07 -6.38
C ASP A 43 -18.75 36.08 -5.23
N CYS A 44 -19.50 34.99 -5.03
CA CYS A 44 -20.57 34.93 -4.03
C CYS A 44 -20.32 33.94 -2.88
N GLY A 45 -19.22 33.17 -2.93
CA GLY A 45 -18.88 32.19 -1.89
C GLY A 45 -19.78 30.95 -1.85
N GLN A 46 -20.69 30.77 -2.81
CA GLN A 46 -21.54 29.57 -2.91
C GLN A 46 -20.68 28.30 -2.95
N GLN A 47 -21.02 27.33 -2.11
CA GLN A 47 -20.22 26.12 -1.88
C GLN A 47 -20.75 24.94 -2.70
N TYR A 48 -19.81 24.16 -3.23
CA TYR A 48 -20.03 22.92 -3.98
C TYR A 48 -19.07 21.85 -3.47
N TYR A 49 -19.45 20.57 -3.55
CA TYR A 49 -18.64 19.46 -3.05
C TYR A 49 -18.16 18.58 -4.19
N GLY A 50 -16.88 18.19 -4.14
CA GLY A 50 -16.29 17.29 -5.11
C GLY A 50 -16.76 15.85 -4.92
N THR A 51 -17.69 15.42 -5.79
CA THR A 51 -18.28 14.07 -5.81
C THR A 51 -17.68 13.16 -6.88
N GLY A 52 -16.77 13.68 -7.72
CA GLY A 52 -16.04 12.91 -8.73
C GLY A 52 -15.03 11.94 -8.13
N LYS A 53 -14.54 10.99 -8.94
CA LYS A 53 -13.62 9.92 -8.51
C LYS A 53 -12.34 10.43 -7.81
N ASN A 54 -11.88 11.62 -8.16
CA ASN A 54 -10.69 12.28 -7.61
C ASN A 54 -11.01 13.38 -6.58
N GLY A 55 -12.26 13.43 -6.07
CA GLY A 55 -12.74 14.54 -5.25
C GLY A 55 -12.92 15.85 -6.02
N HIS A 56 -13.10 15.74 -7.35
CA HIS A 56 -13.37 16.85 -8.27
C HIS A 56 -14.86 17.10 -8.45
N LEU A 57 -15.23 18.27 -8.98
CA LEU A 57 -16.61 18.58 -9.35
C LEU A 57 -17.02 17.77 -10.58
N VAL A 58 -18.30 17.37 -10.63
CA VAL A 58 -18.92 16.74 -11.80
C VAL A 58 -20.29 17.40 -11.99
N PRO A 59 -20.52 18.20 -13.05
CA PRO A 59 -19.55 18.57 -14.08
C PRO A 59 -18.41 19.48 -13.56
N ASP A 60 -17.32 19.57 -14.32
CA ASP A 60 -16.16 20.43 -14.06
C ASP A 60 -16.41 21.91 -14.42
N GLU A 61 -17.40 22.17 -15.28
CA GLU A 61 -17.92 23.49 -15.63
C GLU A 61 -19.43 23.58 -15.39
N PHE A 62 -19.90 24.70 -14.83
CA PHE A 62 -21.33 24.95 -14.60
C PHE A 62 -21.62 26.41 -14.23
N ASP A 63 -22.89 26.82 -14.30
CA ASP A 63 -23.32 28.14 -13.84
C ASP A 63 -23.61 28.15 -12.33
N CYS A 64 -23.06 29.13 -11.63
CA CYS A 64 -23.27 29.28 -10.20
C CYS A 64 -24.76 29.46 -9.86
N VAL A 65 -25.28 28.71 -8.89
CA VAL A 65 -26.71 28.78 -8.52
C VAL A 65 -27.04 30.11 -7.82
N GLY A 66 -26.07 30.70 -7.12
CA GLY A 66 -26.24 31.95 -6.39
C GLY A 66 -26.10 33.20 -7.27
N CYS A 67 -25.00 33.34 -8.02
CA CYS A 67 -24.73 34.55 -8.81
C CYS A 67 -24.85 34.39 -10.34
N LYS A 68 -25.16 33.18 -10.84
CA LYS A 68 -25.32 32.86 -12.28
C LYS A 68 -24.07 33.04 -13.14
N ARG A 69 -22.91 33.36 -12.56
CA ARG A 69 -21.63 33.34 -13.28
C ARG A 69 -21.30 31.91 -13.73
N HIS A 70 -20.82 31.77 -14.96
CA HIS A 70 -20.22 30.54 -15.46
C HIS A 70 -18.89 30.26 -14.75
N LEU A 71 -18.74 29.07 -14.16
CA LEU A 71 -17.58 28.66 -13.36
C LEU A 71 -16.91 27.43 -13.97
N HIS A 72 -15.58 27.50 -14.08
CA HIS A 72 -14.73 26.33 -14.23
C HIS A 72 -14.13 25.95 -12.87
N MET A 73 -14.01 24.67 -12.56
CA MET A 73 -13.47 24.16 -11.29
C MET A 73 -12.13 24.81 -10.90
N ASP A 74 -11.24 25.02 -11.88
CA ASP A 74 -9.93 25.59 -11.63
C ASP A 74 -9.93 27.06 -11.20
N GLU A 75 -11.04 27.78 -11.41
CA GLU A 75 -11.21 29.17 -10.96
C GLU A 75 -11.75 29.27 -9.54
N MET A 76 -12.23 28.17 -8.96
CA MET A 76 -12.93 28.16 -7.67
C MET A 76 -11.98 28.10 -6.46
N VAL A 77 -12.34 28.77 -5.37
CA VAL A 77 -11.54 28.80 -4.14
C VAL A 77 -11.78 27.52 -3.36
N LEU A 78 -10.71 26.80 -3.00
CA LEU A 78 -10.84 25.53 -2.27
C LEU A 78 -10.70 25.74 -0.76
N LEU A 79 -11.61 25.12 -0.02
CA LEU A 79 -11.60 25.04 1.43
C LEU A 79 -11.86 23.58 1.87
N PRO A 80 -11.30 23.13 2.99
CA PRO A 80 -11.73 21.87 3.61
C PRO A 80 -13.23 21.89 3.94
N ALA A 81 -13.88 20.73 3.85
CA ALA A 81 -15.26 20.56 4.29
C ALA A 81 -15.41 20.79 5.81
N GLU A 82 -16.64 21.04 6.26
CA GLU A 82 -16.91 21.28 7.67
C GLU A 82 -16.52 20.08 8.53
N GLY A 83 -15.76 20.32 9.59
CA GLY A 83 -15.23 19.26 10.45
C GLY A 83 -14.10 18.43 9.82
N VAL A 84 -13.64 18.77 8.61
CA VAL A 84 -12.53 18.10 7.93
C VAL A 84 -11.28 18.98 8.02
N SER A 85 -10.23 18.45 8.64
CA SER A 85 -8.92 19.10 8.64
C SER A 85 -8.25 18.99 7.27
N GLU A 86 -7.37 19.95 6.93
CA GLU A 86 -6.62 19.92 5.66
C GLU A 86 -5.94 18.58 5.37
N ARG A 87 -5.40 17.92 6.41
CA ARG A 87 -4.73 16.62 6.27
C ARG A 87 -5.68 15.51 5.83
N GLN A 88 -6.95 15.57 6.25
CA GLN A 88 -7.99 14.60 5.86
C GLN A 88 -8.48 14.81 4.43
N THR A 89 -8.14 15.94 3.82
CA THR A 89 -8.49 16.23 2.43
C THR A 89 -7.50 15.66 1.41
N GLU A 90 -6.27 15.40 1.84
CA GLU A 90 -5.23 14.85 0.98
C GLU A 90 -5.63 13.43 0.56
N PHE A 91 -5.56 13.15 -0.75
CA PHE A 91 -5.62 11.78 -1.22
C PHE A 91 -4.41 11.03 -0.63
N HIS A 92 -4.66 10.19 0.37
CA HIS A 92 -3.61 9.42 1.04
C HIS A 92 -3.11 8.31 0.10
N SER A 93 -2.21 8.67 -0.80
CA SER A 93 -1.49 7.73 -1.63
C SER A 93 -0.44 6.99 -0.78
N THR A 94 -0.38 5.67 -0.94
CA THR A 94 0.65 4.85 -0.28
C THR A 94 2.03 5.14 -0.89
N PRO A 95 3.12 5.00 -0.11
CA PRO A 95 4.48 5.26 -0.60
C PRO A 95 4.82 4.58 -1.93
N TRP A 96 4.31 3.37 -2.14
CA TRP A 96 4.54 2.59 -3.37
C TRP A 96 3.85 3.15 -4.62
N ILE A 97 2.66 3.74 -4.47
CA ILE A 97 1.95 4.40 -5.57
C ILE A 97 2.66 5.72 -5.93
N ASP A 98 3.07 6.48 -4.92
CA ASP A 98 3.82 7.74 -5.05
C ASP A 98 5.31 7.60 -5.42
N ARG A 99 5.76 6.41 -5.87
CA ARG A 99 7.20 6.15 -6.08
C ARG A 99 7.86 7.01 -7.15
N SER A 100 7.10 7.54 -8.12
CA SER A 100 7.61 8.48 -9.12
C SER A 100 8.05 9.81 -8.50
N ARG A 101 7.39 10.24 -7.41
CA ARG A 101 7.71 11.49 -6.69
C ARG A 101 8.79 11.31 -5.62
N ARG A 102 8.82 10.15 -4.96
CA ARG A 102 9.70 9.90 -3.79
C ARG A 102 10.97 9.11 -4.11
N GLY A 103 11.06 8.53 -5.30
CA GLY A 103 12.10 7.59 -5.68
C GLY A 103 11.82 6.16 -5.20
N TYR A 104 12.29 5.18 -5.97
CA TYR A 104 11.94 3.78 -5.78
C TYR A 104 12.38 3.22 -4.40
N ILE A 105 13.63 3.45 -4.01
CA ILE A 105 14.20 2.90 -2.76
C ILE A 105 13.50 3.48 -1.53
N SER A 106 13.33 4.81 -1.48
CA SER A 106 12.67 5.47 -0.34
C SER A 106 11.21 5.00 -0.19
N SER A 107 10.49 4.91 -1.31
CA SER A 107 9.14 4.36 -1.32
C SER A 107 9.09 2.90 -0.85
N TRP A 108 10.01 2.05 -1.29
CA TRP A 108 10.06 0.64 -0.91
C TRP A 108 10.31 0.46 0.59
N ILE A 109 11.32 1.14 1.16
CA ILE A 109 11.63 1.10 2.60
C ILE A 109 10.46 1.64 3.43
N ARG A 110 9.86 2.76 3.01
CA ARG A 110 8.68 3.31 3.69
C ARG A 110 7.49 2.35 3.61
N MET A 111 7.33 1.63 2.50
CA MET A 111 6.26 0.66 2.34
C MET A 111 6.41 -0.53 3.29
N ILE A 112 7.63 -1.02 3.49
CA ILE A 112 7.93 -2.02 4.53
C ILE A 112 7.55 -1.49 5.91
N GLY A 113 8.03 -0.28 6.25
CA GLY A 113 7.70 0.34 7.54
C GLY A 113 6.20 0.55 7.75
N TRP A 114 5.46 0.92 6.70
CA TRP A 114 4.00 1.08 6.76
C TRP A 114 3.26 -0.25 6.88
N SER A 115 3.72 -1.28 6.17
CA SER A 115 3.18 -2.64 6.30
C SER A 115 3.28 -3.15 7.74
N MET A 116 4.40 -2.86 8.41
CA MET A 116 4.65 -3.30 9.79
C MET A 116 4.02 -2.40 10.86
N ALA A 117 4.15 -1.08 10.74
CA ALA A 117 3.85 -0.14 11.81
C ALA A 117 2.62 0.73 11.57
N ARG A 118 2.13 0.81 10.33
CA ARG A 118 0.97 1.66 9.97
C ARG A 118 -0.04 0.94 9.05
N PRO A 119 -0.45 -0.30 9.37
CA PRO A 119 -1.34 -1.08 8.51
C PRO A 119 -2.69 -0.40 8.27
N LYS A 120 -3.21 0.39 9.22
CA LYS A 120 -4.43 1.20 9.01
C LYS A 120 -4.29 2.19 7.85
N GLN A 121 -3.26 3.04 7.89
CA GLN A 121 -3.00 4.05 6.86
C GLN A 121 -2.76 3.39 5.50
N LEU A 122 -2.11 2.23 5.51
CA LEU A 122 -1.90 1.43 4.32
C LEU A 122 -3.23 0.89 3.76
N ALA A 123 -4.12 0.35 4.59
CA ALA A 123 -5.43 -0.12 4.13
C ALA A 123 -6.24 1.04 3.53
N GLU A 124 -6.36 2.15 4.26
CA GLU A 124 -7.19 3.29 3.87
C GLU A 124 -6.65 4.00 2.61
N GLY A 125 -5.33 4.11 2.47
CA GLY A 125 -4.70 4.83 1.37
C GLY A 125 -4.45 4.02 0.10
N PHE A 126 -4.55 2.69 0.14
CA PHE A 126 -4.30 1.87 -1.03
C PHE A 126 -5.54 1.81 -1.94
N PRO A 127 -5.41 1.94 -3.27
CA PRO A 127 -6.56 1.97 -4.18
C PRO A 127 -7.36 0.66 -4.15
N VAL A 128 -8.69 0.79 -4.20
CA VAL A 128 -9.62 -0.37 -4.24
C VAL A 128 -9.62 -1.00 -5.63
N GLU A 129 -9.74 -0.19 -6.67
CA GLU A 129 -9.69 -0.61 -8.07
C GLU A 129 -8.26 -0.57 -8.60
N GLY A 130 -7.84 -1.56 -9.39
CA GLY A 130 -6.49 -1.61 -9.98
C GLY A 130 -5.31 -1.76 -8.99
N GLY A 131 -5.58 -1.90 -7.69
CA GLY A 131 -4.56 -2.01 -6.65
C GLY A 131 -3.79 -3.34 -6.66
N LEU A 132 -4.41 -4.44 -7.10
CA LEU A 132 -3.81 -5.78 -7.01
C LEU A 132 -2.46 -5.88 -7.70
N GLY A 133 -2.34 -5.37 -8.93
CA GLY A 133 -1.08 -5.39 -9.67
C GLY A 133 0.03 -4.59 -8.97
N HIS A 134 -0.32 -3.49 -8.30
CA HIS A 134 0.63 -2.70 -7.52
C HIS A 134 1.09 -3.44 -6.26
N ALA A 135 0.16 -4.07 -5.54
CA ALA A 135 0.44 -4.85 -4.35
C ALA A 135 1.30 -6.08 -4.66
N PHE A 136 0.98 -6.79 -5.75
CA PHE A 136 1.77 -7.91 -6.25
C PHE A 136 3.20 -7.47 -6.60
N LYS A 137 3.38 -6.37 -7.35
CA LYS A 137 4.72 -5.83 -7.67
C LYS A 137 5.50 -5.46 -6.42
N PHE A 138 4.86 -4.89 -5.40
CA PHE A 138 5.50 -4.63 -4.11
C PHE A 138 5.96 -5.93 -3.45
N ALA A 139 5.06 -6.92 -3.29
CA ALA A 139 5.41 -8.20 -2.69
C ALA A 139 6.52 -8.92 -3.48
N LEU A 140 6.45 -8.96 -4.81
CA LEU A 140 7.49 -9.51 -5.66
C LEU A 140 8.83 -8.81 -5.42
N SER A 141 8.84 -7.47 -5.39
CA SER A 141 10.07 -6.71 -5.11
C SER A 141 10.63 -7.02 -3.72
N LEU A 142 9.76 -7.21 -2.73
CA LEU A 142 10.13 -7.57 -1.37
C LEU A 142 10.82 -8.94 -1.32
N TRP A 143 10.21 -9.95 -1.97
CA TRP A 143 10.76 -11.30 -2.05
C TRP A 143 12.08 -11.35 -2.82
N VAL A 144 12.17 -10.66 -3.97
CA VAL A 144 13.41 -10.62 -4.77
C VAL A 144 14.54 -9.91 -4.03
N ILE A 145 14.29 -8.73 -3.47
CA ILE A 145 15.32 -7.99 -2.73
C ILE A 145 15.69 -8.73 -1.44
N GLY A 146 14.71 -9.27 -0.72
CA GLY A 146 14.96 -10.08 0.48
C GLY A 146 15.80 -11.32 0.18
N LEU A 147 15.55 -11.98 -0.95
CA LEU A 147 16.38 -13.08 -1.43
C LEU A 147 17.81 -12.64 -1.72
N LEU A 148 18.00 -11.56 -2.48
CA LEU A 148 19.33 -11.05 -2.82
C LEU A 148 20.12 -10.67 -1.57
N LEU A 149 19.48 -9.98 -0.61
CA LEU A 149 20.10 -9.60 0.65
C LEU A 149 20.45 -10.82 1.50
N GLY A 150 19.50 -11.74 1.70
CA GLY A 150 19.68 -12.91 2.57
C GLY A 150 20.66 -13.95 2.03
N SER A 151 20.74 -14.12 0.70
CA SER A 151 21.60 -15.11 0.06
C SER A 151 23.01 -14.60 -0.27
N SER A 152 23.21 -13.29 -0.34
CA SER A 152 24.49 -12.69 -0.76
C SER A 152 25.70 -13.19 0.06
N ILE A 153 25.57 -13.27 1.40
CA ILE A 153 26.68 -13.72 2.26
C ILE A 153 27.04 -15.18 2.01
N PHE A 154 26.03 -16.03 1.77
CA PHE A 154 26.23 -17.45 1.51
C PHE A 154 26.83 -17.65 0.13
N ALA A 155 26.37 -16.90 -0.88
CA ALA A 155 26.94 -16.95 -2.21
C ALA A 155 28.44 -16.61 -2.20
N VAL A 156 28.84 -15.57 -1.46
CA VAL A 156 30.26 -15.21 -1.29
C VAL A 156 31.03 -16.31 -0.57
N LEU A 157 30.48 -16.87 0.51
CA LEU A 157 31.12 -17.94 1.28
C LEU A 157 31.31 -19.21 0.43
N PHE A 158 30.29 -19.64 -0.31
CA PHE A 158 30.38 -20.78 -1.23
C PHE A 158 31.37 -20.52 -2.36
N LEU A 159 31.41 -19.30 -2.90
CA LEU A 159 32.39 -18.92 -3.92
C LEU A 159 33.83 -19.02 -3.37
N LEU A 160 34.08 -18.51 -2.16
CA LEU A 160 35.40 -18.61 -1.51
C LEU A 160 35.81 -20.06 -1.21
N LEU A 161 34.88 -20.89 -0.74
CA LEU A 161 35.12 -22.31 -0.49
C LEU A 161 35.43 -23.06 -1.80
N SER A 162 34.75 -22.71 -2.89
CA SER A 162 34.96 -23.30 -4.22
C SER A 162 36.37 -23.05 -4.76
N PHE A 163 36.92 -21.84 -4.54
CA PHE A 163 38.29 -21.52 -4.94
C PHE A 163 39.37 -22.22 -4.09
N ASN A 164 39.10 -22.44 -2.80
CA ASN A 164 40.10 -22.97 -1.86
C ASN A 164 40.13 -24.51 -1.79
N LEU A 165 39.00 -25.18 -2.00
CA LEU A 165 38.89 -26.64 -1.81
C LEU A 165 39.08 -27.46 -3.10
N GLY A 166 39.34 -26.81 -4.24
CA GLY A 166 39.73 -27.48 -5.48
C GLY A 166 38.76 -28.58 -5.92
N GLY A 167 37.48 -28.26 -6.13
CA GLY A 167 36.50 -29.28 -6.54
C GLY A 167 35.18 -28.69 -7.02
N GLY A 168 34.50 -29.43 -7.90
CA GLY A 168 33.18 -29.11 -8.49
C GLY A 168 31.99 -29.01 -7.52
N PHE A 169 32.27 -28.92 -6.22
CA PHE A 169 31.36 -28.68 -5.10
C PHE A 169 30.78 -27.24 -5.07
N GLY A 170 31.12 -26.43 -6.06
CA GLY A 170 30.62 -25.05 -6.17
C GLY A 170 29.34 -24.94 -6.99
N ILE A 171 29.27 -25.61 -8.14
CA ILE A 171 28.26 -25.27 -9.14
C ILE A 171 26.90 -25.93 -8.86
N TYR A 172 26.87 -27.19 -8.44
CA TYR A 172 25.61 -27.90 -8.15
C TYR A 172 24.91 -27.35 -6.91
N GLU A 173 25.69 -26.93 -5.92
CA GLU A 173 25.27 -26.30 -4.68
C GLU A 173 24.71 -24.90 -4.95
N LEU A 174 25.37 -24.12 -5.82
CA LEU A 174 24.84 -22.84 -6.29
C LEU A 174 23.53 -23.01 -7.07
N TYR A 175 23.42 -24.04 -7.91
CA TYR A 175 22.15 -24.37 -8.58
C TYR A 175 21.06 -24.77 -7.59
N GLY A 176 21.38 -25.63 -6.62
CA GLY A 176 20.44 -26.05 -5.57
C GLY A 176 19.94 -24.87 -4.74
N LEU A 177 20.85 -23.96 -4.36
CA LEU A 177 20.52 -22.70 -3.69
C LEU A 177 19.59 -21.85 -4.56
N PHE A 178 19.91 -21.67 -5.84
CA PHE A 178 19.09 -20.86 -6.73
C PHE A 178 17.68 -21.42 -6.91
N ILE A 179 17.55 -22.75 -7.08
CA ILE A 179 16.26 -23.44 -7.16
C ILE A 179 15.47 -23.26 -5.86
N ALA A 180 16.09 -23.48 -4.70
CA ALA A 180 15.43 -23.32 -3.40
C ALA A 180 14.93 -21.89 -3.20
N LEU A 181 15.74 -20.89 -3.59
CA LEU A 181 15.42 -19.48 -3.47
C LEU A 181 14.26 -19.07 -4.40
N ILE A 182 14.29 -19.47 -5.69
CA ILE A 182 13.18 -19.22 -6.62
C ILE A 182 11.91 -19.92 -6.14
N SER A 183 12.03 -21.17 -5.70
CA SER A 183 10.91 -21.92 -5.15
C SER A 183 10.32 -21.20 -3.94
N GLY A 184 11.15 -20.63 -3.06
CA GLY A 184 10.72 -19.81 -1.94
C GLY A 184 9.89 -18.58 -2.36
N ILE A 185 10.31 -17.84 -3.39
CA ILE A 185 9.52 -16.72 -3.93
C ILE A 185 8.16 -17.21 -4.43
N VAL A 186 8.16 -18.26 -5.25
CA VAL A 186 6.95 -18.81 -5.87
C VAL A 186 5.98 -19.31 -4.79
N ILE A 187 6.48 -20.09 -3.83
CA ILE A 187 5.70 -20.59 -2.68
C ILE A 187 5.18 -19.43 -1.84
N GLY A 188 5.98 -18.40 -1.57
CA GLY A 188 5.54 -17.23 -0.80
C GLY A 188 4.41 -16.45 -1.48
N LEU A 189 4.53 -16.21 -2.80
CA LEU A 189 3.53 -15.48 -3.57
C LEU A 189 2.24 -16.30 -3.79
N LEU A 190 2.36 -17.59 -4.11
CA LEU A 190 1.21 -18.50 -4.23
C LEU A 190 0.56 -18.78 -2.87
N GLY A 191 1.36 -18.92 -1.82
CA GLY A 191 0.88 -19.04 -0.45
C GLY A 191 0.06 -17.83 -0.03
N THR A 192 0.52 -16.62 -0.34
CA THR A 192 -0.26 -15.38 -0.11
C THR A 192 -1.55 -15.36 -0.93
N LEU A 193 -1.51 -15.83 -2.18
CA LEU A 193 -2.70 -15.94 -3.03
C LEU A 193 -3.74 -16.88 -2.42
N VAL A 194 -3.34 -18.10 -2.07
CA VAL A 194 -4.20 -19.12 -1.44
C VAL A 194 -4.75 -18.59 -0.13
N TRP A 195 -3.89 -18.01 0.72
CA TRP A 195 -4.28 -17.44 1.98
C TRP A 195 -5.32 -16.32 1.80
N GLY A 196 -5.10 -15.42 0.84
CA GLY A 196 -6.05 -14.36 0.53
C GLY A 196 -7.39 -14.87 -0.02
N CYS A 197 -7.39 -15.91 -0.85
CA CYS A 197 -8.62 -16.57 -1.32
C CYS A 197 -9.40 -17.19 -0.15
N VAL A 198 -8.73 -17.92 0.75
CA VAL A 198 -9.36 -18.53 1.92
C VAL A 198 -9.91 -17.45 2.86
N THR A 199 -9.13 -16.39 3.14
CA THR A 199 -9.60 -15.25 3.92
C THR A 199 -10.84 -14.61 3.31
N HIS A 200 -10.85 -14.37 1.99
CA HIS A 200 -12.02 -13.79 1.32
C HIS A 200 -13.24 -14.71 1.41
N LEU A 201 -13.07 -16.02 1.19
CA LEU A 201 -14.14 -17.01 1.31
C LEU A 201 -14.74 -17.01 2.72
N LEU A 202 -13.91 -17.00 3.76
CA LEU A 202 -14.37 -16.94 5.16
C LEU A 202 -15.09 -15.63 5.48
N LEU A 203 -14.65 -14.50 4.90
CA LEU A 203 -15.38 -13.23 5.02
C LEU A 203 -16.76 -13.33 4.37
N MET A 204 -16.86 -13.93 3.17
CA MET A 204 -18.12 -14.12 2.47
C MET A 204 -19.09 -14.99 3.28
N ILE A 205 -18.63 -16.13 3.81
CA ILE A 205 -19.45 -17.06 4.61
C ILE A 205 -19.88 -16.43 5.95
N SER A 206 -19.02 -15.63 6.59
CA SER A 206 -19.30 -15.05 7.91
C SER A 206 -20.16 -13.78 7.90
N GLY A 207 -20.65 -13.34 6.73
CA GLY A 207 -21.50 -12.14 6.62
C GLY A 207 -21.06 -11.12 5.57
N GLY A 208 -20.43 -11.56 4.47
CA GLY A 208 -20.08 -10.71 3.33
C GLY A 208 -18.85 -9.82 3.49
N SER A 209 -18.41 -9.23 2.38
CA SER A 209 -17.31 -8.26 2.32
C SER A 209 -17.73 -7.02 1.52
N LEU A 210 -17.20 -5.84 1.84
CA LEU A 210 -17.54 -4.61 1.14
C LEU A 210 -16.92 -4.54 -0.27
N HIS A 211 -15.73 -5.14 -0.44
CA HIS A 211 -14.94 -5.03 -1.66
C HIS A 211 -14.58 -6.41 -2.22
N PRO A 212 -14.38 -6.53 -3.55
CA PRO A 212 -14.17 -7.82 -4.22
C PRO A 212 -12.87 -8.52 -3.81
N LEU A 213 -12.72 -9.79 -4.20
CA LEU A 213 -11.54 -10.63 -3.94
C LEU A 213 -10.20 -9.92 -4.22
N ASN A 214 -10.11 -9.17 -5.34
CA ASN A 214 -8.91 -8.43 -5.72
C ASN A 214 -8.41 -7.51 -4.61
N ARG A 215 -9.32 -6.93 -3.81
CA ARG A 215 -8.99 -6.10 -2.67
C ARG A 215 -8.40 -6.92 -1.53
N THR A 216 -9.01 -8.06 -1.18
CA THR A 216 -8.46 -8.97 -0.17
C THR A 216 -7.07 -9.46 -0.55
N LEU A 217 -6.87 -9.88 -1.80
CA LEU A 217 -5.56 -10.30 -2.31
C LEU A 217 -4.52 -9.19 -2.24
N ALA A 218 -4.89 -7.96 -2.64
CA ALA A 218 -3.99 -6.81 -2.54
C ALA A 218 -3.54 -6.56 -1.10
N LEU A 219 -4.47 -6.61 -0.15
CA LEU A 219 -4.18 -6.44 1.28
C LEU A 219 -3.27 -7.58 1.80
N GLY A 220 -3.46 -8.81 1.33
CA GLY A 220 -2.57 -9.94 1.66
C GLY A 220 -1.13 -9.71 1.19
N TYR A 221 -0.95 -9.29 -0.07
CA TYR A 221 0.38 -8.95 -0.58
C TYR A 221 1.03 -7.78 0.16
N LEU A 222 0.26 -6.77 0.54
CA LEU A 222 0.74 -5.63 1.34
C LEU A 222 1.14 -6.03 2.76
N ALA A 223 0.56 -7.08 3.32
CA ALA A 223 0.90 -7.58 4.65
C ALA A 223 2.25 -8.31 4.73
N ASN A 224 2.89 -8.59 3.58
CA ASN A 224 4.16 -9.32 3.54
C ASN A 224 5.38 -8.52 4.00
N GLY A 225 5.27 -7.21 4.28
CA GLY A 225 6.40 -6.37 4.72
C GLY A 225 7.32 -6.98 5.80
N PRO A 226 6.79 -7.65 6.85
CA PRO A 226 7.61 -8.31 7.87
C PRO A 226 8.52 -9.42 7.35
N MET A 227 8.22 -10.01 6.19
CA MET A 227 9.03 -11.09 5.60
C MET A 227 10.45 -10.62 5.24
N ILE A 228 10.71 -9.31 5.18
CA ILE A 228 12.06 -8.80 5.02
C ILE A 228 12.98 -9.18 6.19
N LEU A 229 12.44 -9.45 7.38
CA LEU A 229 13.25 -9.89 8.52
C LEU A 229 13.96 -11.22 8.25
N LEU A 230 13.42 -12.02 7.32
CA LEU A 230 14.02 -13.28 6.88
C LEU A 230 15.26 -13.07 6.02
N SER A 231 15.45 -11.87 5.45
CA SER A 231 16.64 -11.53 4.66
C SER A 231 17.86 -11.19 5.52
N ILE A 232 17.74 -11.15 6.86
CA ILE A 232 18.88 -10.93 7.73
C ILE A 232 19.74 -12.20 7.68
N PRO A 233 20.97 -12.14 7.17
CA PRO A 233 21.77 -13.34 7.04
C PRO A 233 22.07 -13.99 8.40
N CYS A 234 22.12 -15.32 8.43
CA CYS A 234 22.39 -16.16 9.61
C CYS A 234 21.37 -16.10 10.76
N ILE A 235 20.52 -15.07 10.85
CA ILE A 235 19.57 -14.87 11.96
C ILE A 235 18.12 -14.90 11.46
N GLY A 236 17.87 -14.41 10.24
CA GLY A 236 16.54 -14.23 9.66
C GLY A 236 15.71 -15.50 9.69
N VAL A 237 16.14 -16.52 8.95
CA VAL A 237 15.40 -17.79 8.81
C VAL A 237 15.32 -18.57 10.13
N TYR A 238 16.33 -18.46 10.99
CA TYR A 238 16.40 -19.29 12.21
C TYR A 238 15.67 -18.67 13.40
N CYS A 239 15.74 -17.35 13.57
CA CYS A 239 15.21 -16.66 14.74
C CYS A 239 13.97 -15.82 14.42
N PHE A 240 13.86 -15.28 13.20
CA PHE A 240 12.81 -14.32 12.87
C PHE A 240 11.62 -14.90 12.09
N VAL A 241 11.63 -16.17 11.69
CA VAL A 241 10.45 -16.82 11.07
C VAL A 241 9.17 -16.69 11.91
N PRO A 242 9.13 -17.11 13.20
CA PRO A 242 7.90 -17.00 13.96
C PRO A 242 7.46 -15.55 14.15
N VAL A 243 8.41 -14.64 14.34
CA VAL A 243 8.15 -13.21 14.51
C VAL A 243 7.59 -12.59 13.23
N ALA A 244 8.21 -12.85 12.07
CA ALA A 244 7.79 -12.34 10.78
C ALA A 244 6.39 -12.85 10.38
N VAL A 245 6.14 -14.15 10.57
CA VAL A 245 4.83 -14.77 10.29
C VAL A 245 3.76 -14.22 11.23
N ALA A 246 4.01 -14.17 12.54
CA ALA A 246 3.08 -13.58 13.49
C ALA A 246 2.76 -12.12 13.16
N TRP A 247 3.78 -11.32 12.83
CA TRP A 247 3.58 -9.91 12.50
C TRP A 247 2.85 -9.72 11.17
N ALA A 248 3.08 -10.59 10.19
CA ALA A 248 2.33 -10.58 8.93
C ALA A 248 0.85 -10.92 9.17
N MET A 249 0.54 -11.89 10.03
CA MET A 249 -0.84 -12.21 10.43
C MET A 249 -1.53 -11.04 11.12
N ILE A 250 -0.84 -10.36 12.06
CA ILE A 250 -1.36 -9.17 12.75
C ILE A 250 -1.62 -8.05 11.73
N SER A 251 -0.64 -7.75 10.90
CA SER A 251 -0.72 -6.69 9.89
C SER A 251 -1.85 -6.98 8.90
N TYR A 252 -1.98 -8.23 8.44
CA TYR A 252 -3.03 -8.64 7.53
C TYR A 252 -4.42 -8.54 8.16
N SER A 253 -4.57 -8.93 9.43
CA SER A 253 -5.82 -8.76 10.18
C SER A 253 -6.23 -7.30 10.31
N ILE A 254 -5.27 -6.38 10.54
CA ILE A 254 -5.58 -4.94 10.59
C ILE A 254 -5.93 -4.42 9.19
N LEU A 255 -5.19 -4.84 8.17
CA LEU A 255 -5.45 -4.48 6.77
C LEU A 255 -6.83 -4.94 6.31
N ILE A 256 -7.27 -6.14 6.68
CA ILE A 256 -8.62 -6.64 6.35
C ILE A 256 -9.70 -5.89 7.13
N PHE A 257 -9.49 -5.63 8.42
CA PHE A 257 -10.46 -4.88 9.24
C PHE A 257 -10.80 -3.52 8.60
N TYR A 258 -9.78 -2.71 8.28
CA TYR A 258 -9.98 -1.40 7.66
C TYR A 258 -10.28 -1.49 6.15
N GLY A 259 -9.59 -2.39 5.45
CA GLY A 259 -9.62 -2.48 4.00
C GLY A 259 -10.84 -3.20 3.42
N GLN A 260 -11.54 -4.02 4.22
CA GLN A 260 -12.82 -4.65 3.89
C GLN A 260 -13.99 -4.13 4.74
N LYS A 261 -13.73 -3.22 5.69
CA LYS A 261 -14.70 -2.62 6.63
C LYS A 261 -15.56 -3.66 7.36
N VAL A 262 -14.92 -4.71 7.85
CA VAL A 262 -15.54 -5.80 8.63
C VAL A 262 -15.27 -5.61 10.12
N SER A 263 -15.91 -6.39 11.00
CA SER A 263 -15.60 -6.35 12.43
C SER A 263 -14.21 -6.97 12.72
N ALA A 264 -13.57 -6.52 13.81
CA ALA A 264 -12.22 -6.97 14.18
C ALA A 264 -12.15 -8.48 14.38
N ILE A 265 -13.16 -9.07 15.05
CA ILE A 265 -13.23 -10.51 15.30
C ILE A 265 -13.31 -11.29 13.97
N ARG A 266 -14.16 -10.86 13.04
CA ARG A 266 -14.28 -11.50 11.72
C ARG A 266 -12.98 -11.44 10.93
N SER A 267 -12.31 -10.28 10.98
CA SER A 267 -11.02 -10.10 10.34
C SER A 267 -9.98 -11.08 10.88
N ILE A 268 -9.77 -11.08 12.20
CA ILE A 268 -8.80 -11.95 12.89
C ILE A 268 -9.09 -13.42 12.58
N PHE A 269 -10.35 -13.85 12.71
CA PHE A 269 -10.74 -15.24 12.43
C PHE A 269 -10.45 -15.62 10.96
N SER A 270 -10.85 -14.78 10.00
CA SER A 270 -10.66 -15.06 8.58
C SER A 270 -9.19 -15.13 8.15
N VAL A 271 -8.31 -14.42 8.85
CA VAL A 271 -6.87 -14.41 8.58
C VAL A 271 -6.16 -15.57 9.29
N LEU A 272 -6.49 -15.85 10.55
CA LEU A 272 -5.81 -16.88 11.34
C LEU A 272 -6.25 -18.31 11.03
N ALA A 273 -7.44 -18.51 10.46
CA ALA A 273 -8.00 -19.85 10.24
C ALA A 273 -7.07 -20.78 9.45
N LEU A 274 -6.51 -20.31 8.33
CA LEU A 274 -5.63 -21.15 7.50
C LEU A 274 -4.30 -21.50 8.20
N PRO A 275 -3.52 -20.53 8.75
CA PRO A 275 -2.32 -20.86 9.52
C PRO A 275 -2.58 -21.81 10.70
N LEU A 276 -3.69 -21.64 11.42
CA LEU A 276 -4.06 -22.51 12.54
C LEU A 276 -4.37 -23.93 12.06
N LEU A 277 -5.13 -24.08 10.97
CA LEU A 277 -5.44 -25.39 10.41
C LEU A 277 -4.19 -26.10 9.90
N ILE A 278 -3.27 -25.39 9.23
CA ILE A 278 -1.97 -25.94 8.82
C ILE A 278 -1.16 -26.37 10.05
N GLY A 279 -1.09 -25.54 11.09
CA GLY A 279 -0.38 -25.87 12.32
C GLY A 279 -0.93 -27.11 13.03
N LEU A 280 -2.26 -27.27 13.07
CA LEU A 280 -2.91 -28.45 13.64
C LEU A 280 -2.62 -29.73 12.83
N VAL A 281 -2.67 -29.66 11.50
CA VAL A 281 -2.38 -30.82 10.63
C VAL A 281 -0.91 -31.23 10.76
N VAL A 282 0.02 -30.26 10.71
CA VAL A 282 1.45 -30.53 10.84
C VAL A 282 1.80 -31.07 12.23
N GLY A 283 1.17 -30.56 13.30
CA GLY A 283 1.40 -31.05 14.66
C GLY A 283 0.80 -32.44 14.95
N ALA A 284 -0.10 -32.93 14.09
CA ALA A 284 -0.71 -34.25 14.21
C ALA A 284 0.02 -35.34 13.41
N LEU A 285 0.90 -34.96 12.47
CA LEU A 285 1.75 -35.86 11.67
C LEU A 285 3.07 -36.13 12.38
#